data_AF-A0A535HSL7-F1
#
_entry.id   AF-A0A535HSL7-F1
#
_cell.length_a   1.000
_cell.length_b   1.000
_cell.length_c   1.000
_cell.angle_alpha   90.00
_cell.angle_beta   90.00
_cell.angle_gamma   90.00
#
_symmetry.space_group_name_H-M   'P 1'
#
loop_
_entity.id
_entity.type
_entity.pdbx_description
1 polymer ?
#
loop_
_entity_poly.entity_id
_entity_poly.type
_entity_poly.pdbx_seq_one_letter_code
_entity_poly.pdbx_strand_id
1 'polypeptide(L)'
;MSTIDDVTSLSYERALAELDALIERLEGGAVNLEEAIACYERGSRLVQRCSELLDRTEQSVMQLVVGGGGSLQERPFTPASTAEPPPGQPDPMPAPPPEAQRVRPVGGRRAPSLLPGLDAEPASERRPPIDPDEIPF
;
A
#
# COMPACT_ATOMS: atom_id res chain seq x y z
N MET A 1 34.12 21.20 -8.97
CA MET A 1 33.22 20.03 -8.91
C MET A 1 32.61 20.01 -7.52
N SER A 2 31.51 20.75 -7.31
CA SER A 2 30.89 20.93 -5.98
C SER A 2 29.41 20.50 -5.93
N THR A 3 28.89 19.87 -6.99
CA THR A 3 27.44 19.58 -7.12
C THR A 3 26.92 18.47 -6.20
N ILE A 4 27.80 17.75 -5.49
CA ILE A 4 27.44 16.66 -4.56
C ILE A 4 27.18 17.20 -3.16
N ASP A 5 28.09 18.04 -2.64
CA ASP A 5 27.97 18.66 -1.32
C ASP A 5 26.77 19.62 -1.22
N ASP A 6 26.39 20.24 -2.34
CA ASP A 6 25.23 21.15 -2.37
C ASP A 6 23.95 20.42 -1.96
N VAL A 7 23.71 19.21 -2.50
CA VAL A 7 22.46 18.45 -2.29
C VAL A 7 22.36 17.91 -0.85
N THR A 8 23.46 17.42 -0.29
CA THR A 8 23.48 16.83 1.07
C THR A 8 23.26 17.86 2.18
N SER A 9 23.40 19.16 1.87
CA SER A 9 23.13 20.26 2.81
C SER A 9 21.68 20.77 2.77
N LEU A 10 20.89 20.39 1.75
CA LEU A 10 19.54 20.92 1.56
C LEU A 10 18.57 20.47 2.65
N SER A 11 17.61 21.35 2.97
CA SER A 11 16.40 20.98 3.71
C SER A 11 15.44 20.19 2.82
N TYR A 12 14.47 19.50 3.43
CA TYR A 12 13.48 18.69 2.70
C TYR A 12 12.71 19.52 1.68
N GLU A 13 12.17 20.67 2.09
CA GLU A 13 11.40 21.57 1.22
C GLU A 13 12.21 22.06 0.02
N ARG A 14 13.51 22.34 0.23
CA ARG A 14 14.40 22.82 -0.84
C ARG A 14 14.78 21.71 -1.80
N ALA A 15 15.07 20.51 -1.27
CA ALA A 15 15.36 19.35 -2.10
C ALA A 15 14.14 18.95 -2.95
N LEU A 16 12.95 18.99 -2.38
CA LEU A 16 11.70 18.71 -3.10
C LEU A 16 11.42 19.76 -4.19
N ALA A 17 11.50 21.06 -3.86
CA ALA A 17 11.27 22.12 -4.83
C ALA A 17 12.27 22.06 -6.01
N GLU A 18 13.51 21.68 -5.75
CA GLU A 18 14.49 21.50 -6.81
C GLU A 18 14.20 20.25 -7.67
N LEU A 19 13.72 19.17 -7.06
CA LEU A 19 13.31 17.96 -7.77
C LEU A 19 12.13 18.26 -8.71
N ASP A 20 11.13 18.99 -8.25
CA ASP A 20 9.99 19.41 -9.06
C ASP A 20 10.44 20.25 -10.27
N ALA A 21 11.36 21.20 -10.06
CA ALA A 21 11.91 22.01 -11.14
C ALA A 21 12.71 21.18 -12.18
N LEU A 22 13.35 20.08 -11.76
CA LEU A 22 14.00 19.14 -12.68
C LEU A 22 12.97 18.37 -13.51
N ILE A 23 11.88 17.93 -12.88
CA ILE A 23 10.79 17.21 -13.56
C ILE A 23 10.13 18.11 -14.60
N GLU A 24 9.75 19.33 -14.23
CA GLU A 24 9.18 20.32 -15.15
C GLU A 24 10.07 20.54 -16.37
N ARG A 25 11.39 20.61 -16.15
CA ARG A 25 12.36 20.77 -17.24
C ARG A 25 12.39 19.57 -18.18
N LEU A 26 12.33 18.35 -17.64
CA LEU A 26 12.29 17.11 -18.42
C LEU A 26 10.98 16.97 -19.20
N GLU A 27 9.86 17.34 -18.59
CA GLU A 27 8.53 17.33 -19.22
C GLU A 27 8.41 18.35 -20.36
N GLY A 28 9.20 19.44 -20.31
CA GLY A 28 9.27 20.45 -21.37
C GLY A 28 9.81 19.94 -22.72
N GLY A 29 10.38 18.74 -22.79
CA GLY A 29 10.70 18.02 -24.04
C GLY A 29 11.86 18.57 -24.87
N ALA A 30 12.51 19.66 -24.45
CA ALA A 30 13.62 20.30 -25.15
C ALA A 30 14.99 20.05 -24.48
N VAL A 31 15.15 18.90 -23.82
CA VAL A 31 16.38 18.53 -23.09
C VAL A 31 17.20 17.58 -23.97
N ASN A 32 18.47 17.90 -24.20
CA ASN A 32 19.38 17.01 -24.92
C ASN A 32 19.80 15.81 -24.05
N LEU A 33 20.47 14.82 -24.63
CA LEU A 33 20.84 13.58 -23.93
C LEU A 33 21.75 13.84 -22.71
N GLU A 34 22.83 14.60 -22.88
CA GLU A 34 23.73 14.96 -21.78
C GLU A 34 22.99 15.65 -20.63
N GLU A 35 22.11 16.60 -20.95
CA GLU A 35 21.32 17.31 -19.95
C GLU A 35 20.30 16.37 -19.27
N ALA A 36 19.68 15.45 -20.01
CA ALA A 36 18.75 14.49 -19.45
C ALA A 36 19.44 13.55 -18.44
N ILE A 37 20.65 13.10 -18.77
CA ILE A 37 21.49 12.30 -17.87
C ILE A 37 21.83 13.12 -16.62
N ALA A 38 22.25 14.38 -16.78
CA ALA A 38 22.56 15.24 -15.65
C ALA A 38 21.34 15.52 -14.75
N CYS A 39 20.15 15.72 -15.35
CA CYS A 39 18.89 15.86 -14.61
C CYS A 39 18.58 14.60 -13.80
N TYR A 40 18.74 13.42 -14.41
CA TYR A 40 18.50 12.15 -13.74
C TYR A 40 19.45 11.92 -12.57
N GLU A 41 20.76 12.11 -12.76
CA GLU A 41 21.75 11.94 -11.69
C GLU A 41 21.49 12.88 -10.52
N ARG A 42 21.15 14.15 -10.81
CA ARG A 42 20.82 15.12 -9.77
C ARG A 42 19.50 14.76 -9.08
N GLY A 43 18.47 14.40 -9.84
CA GLY A 43 17.16 14.00 -9.33
C GLY A 43 17.27 12.79 -8.38
N SER A 44 18.05 11.78 -8.75
CA SER A 44 18.30 10.60 -7.91
C SER A 44 18.89 10.97 -6.55
N ARG A 45 19.84 11.91 -6.52
CA ARG A 45 20.44 12.40 -5.27
C ARG A 45 19.45 13.20 -4.43
N LEU A 46 18.60 14.02 -5.05
CA LEU A 46 17.56 14.78 -4.35
C LEU A 46 16.53 13.84 -3.70
N VAL A 47 16.11 12.79 -4.42
CA VAL A 47 15.22 11.75 -3.88
C VAL A 47 15.87 11.05 -2.69
N GLN A 48 17.13 10.64 -2.82
CA GLN A 48 17.86 10.01 -1.71
C GLN A 48 17.91 10.93 -0.48
N ARG A 49 18.23 12.22 -0.68
CA ARG A 49 18.27 13.21 0.40
C ARG A 49 16.92 13.37 1.09
N CYS A 50 15.83 13.43 0.34
CA CYS A 50 14.48 13.52 0.88
C CYS A 50 14.17 12.31 1.77
N SER A 51 14.47 11.09 1.31
CA SER A 51 14.29 9.87 2.10
C SER A 51 15.10 9.89 3.39
N GLU A 52 16.39 10.25 3.33
CA GLU A 52 17.26 10.32 4.51
C GLU A 52 16.73 11.30 5.60
N LEU A 53 16.13 12.42 5.18
CA LEU A 53 15.54 13.39 6.09
C LEU A 53 14.25 12.86 6.74
N LEU A 54 13.41 12.16 5.98
CA LEU A 54 12.20 11.53 6.49
C LEU A 54 12.55 10.42 7.49
N ASP A 55 13.48 9.53 7.14
CA ASP A 55 13.94 8.43 8.00
C ASP A 55 14.48 8.95 9.35
N ARG A 56 15.30 10.00 9.31
CA ARG A 56 15.83 10.64 10.53
C ARG A 56 14.72 11.24 11.41
N THR A 57 13.72 11.83 10.76
CA THR A 57 12.59 12.43 11.47
C THR A 57 11.73 11.35 12.13
N GLU A 58 11.45 10.27 11.42
CA GLU A 58 10.73 9.10 11.95
C GLU A 58 11.44 8.51 13.17
N GLN A 59 12.76 8.28 13.07
CA GLN A 59 13.56 7.78 14.18
C GLN A 59 13.52 8.71 15.40
N SER A 60 13.56 10.03 15.21
CA SER A 60 13.45 11.00 16.30
C SER A 60 12.08 10.95 16.97
N VAL A 61 11.00 10.88 16.17
CA VAL A 61 9.63 10.78 16.70
C VAL A 61 9.44 9.50 17.50
N MET A 62 9.94 8.36 17.01
CA MET A 62 9.85 7.08 17.72
C MET A 62 10.57 7.13 19.09
N GLN A 63 11.75 7.74 19.17
CA GLN A 63 12.46 7.93 20.44
C GLN A 63 11.69 8.80 21.44
N LEU A 64 11.02 9.85 20.97
CA LEU A 64 10.18 10.71 21.82
C LEU A 64 8.97 9.95 22.39
N VAL A 65 8.35 9.07 21.60
CA VAL A 65 7.22 8.23 22.05
C VAL A 65 7.64 7.25 23.15
N VAL A 66 8.84 6.69 23.07
CA VAL A 66 9.37 5.75 24.08
C VAL A 66 9.74 6.44 25.40
N GLY A 67 10.14 7.71 25.37
CA GLY A 67 10.69 8.43 26.53
C GLY A 67 9.69 9.09 27.50
N GLY A 68 8.39 9.16 27.17
CA GLY A 68 7.45 10.05 27.87
C GLY A 68 6.56 9.45 28.96
N GLY A 69 6.37 8.12 29.05
CA GLY A 69 5.26 7.62 29.88
C GLY A 69 5.14 6.12 30.13
N GLY A 70 6.21 5.33 30.05
CA GLY A 70 6.27 3.99 30.69
C GLY A 70 5.32 2.89 30.21
N SER A 71 4.42 3.12 29.24
CA SER A 71 3.64 2.06 28.60
C SER A 71 3.68 2.23 27.07
N LEU A 72 4.52 1.43 26.44
CA LEU A 72 4.68 1.35 24.98
C LEU A 72 3.51 0.52 24.40
N GLN A 73 2.72 1.15 23.53
CA GLN A 73 1.77 0.47 22.65
C GLN A 73 1.99 1.02 21.25
N GLU A 74 2.72 0.25 20.44
CA GLU A 74 2.88 0.53 19.02
C GLU A 74 1.59 0.11 18.30
N ARG A 75 0.90 1.06 17.66
CA ARG A 75 -0.06 0.72 16.60
C ARG A 75 0.67 0.87 15.26
N PRO A 76 0.54 -0.10 14.34
CA PRO A 76 1.02 0.06 12.99
C PRO A 76 0.44 1.34 12.38
N PHE A 77 1.31 2.20 11.86
CA PHE A 77 0.87 3.35 11.08
C PHE A 77 0.34 2.83 9.74
N THR A 78 -0.98 2.80 9.58
CA THR A 78 -1.59 2.72 8.25
C THR A 78 -1.67 4.16 7.72
N PRO A 79 -0.82 4.58 6.76
CA PRO A 79 -1.12 5.82 6.05
C PRO A 79 -2.52 5.66 5.48
N ALA A 80 -3.39 6.66 5.68
CA ALA A 80 -4.66 6.68 4.98
C ALA A 80 -4.34 6.57 3.50
N SER A 81 -4.61 5.40 2.93
CA SER A 81 -4.56 5.18 1.50
C SER A 81 -5.39 6.30 0.91
N THR A 82 -4.75 7.19 0.17
CA THR A 82 -5.43 7.92 -0.90
C THR A 82 -5.99 6.82 -1.79
N ALA A 83 -7.20 6.38 -1.48
CA ALA A 83 -7.97 5.51 -2.33
C ALA A 83 -8.26 6.37 -3.56
N GLU A 84 -7.42 6.21 -4.59
CA GLU A 84 -7.84 6.49 -5.94
C GLU A 84 -9.17 5.73 -6.15
N PRO A 85 -10.26 6.41 -6.54
CA PRO A 85 -11.50 5.69 -6.82
C PRO A 85 -11.21 4.67 -7.94
N PRO A 86 -11.62 3.39 -7.79
CA PRO A 86 -11.34 2.39 -8.80
C PRO A 86 -11.97 2.81 -10.14
N PRO A 87 -11.27 2.61 -11.28
CA PRO A 87 -11.81 3.01 -12.57
C PRO A 87 -13.05 2.16 -12.90
N GLY A 88 -14.16 2.84 -13.17
CA GLY A 88 -15.31 2.35 -13.92
C GLY A 88 -15.94 1.04 -13.44
N GLN A 89 -16.74 1.09 -12.38
CA GLN A 89 -17.81 0.08 -12.22
C GLN A 89 -18.99 0.53 -13.10
N PRO A 90 -19.45 -0.28 -14.08
CA PRO A 90 -20.67 0.05 -14.82
C PRO A 90 -21.87 0.04 -13.87
N ASP A 91 -22.70 1.08 -13.94
CA ASP A 91 -23.87 1.24 -13.05
C ASP A 91 -24.73 -0.03 -13.01
N PRO A 92 -25.10 -0.54 -11.81
CA PRO A 92 -25.98 -1.69 -11.72
C PRO A 92 -27.40 -1.31 -12.18
N MET A 93 -27.97 -2.14 -13.06
CA MET A 93 -29.35 -2.02 -13.55
C MET A 93 -30.34 -2.00 -12.36
N PRO A 94 -31.44 -1.22 -12.41
CA PRO A 94 -32.35 -1.12 -11.27
C PRO A 94 -33.02 -2.46 -10.94
N ALA A 95 -33.03 -2.82 -9.66
CA ALA A 95 -33.64 -4.03 -9.13
C ALA A 95 -35.18 -4.02 -9.29
N PRO A 96 -35.83 -5.19 -9.49
CA PRO A 96 -37.28 -5.30 -9.51
C PRO A 96 -37.88 -5.05 -8.10
N PRO A 97 -39.15 -4.63 -7.98
CA PRO A 97 -39.76 -4.29 -6.69
C PRO A 97 -39.98 -5.53 -5.81
N PRO A 98 -40.01 -5.37 -4.47
CA PRO A 98 -40.06 -6.50 -3.54
C PRO A 98 -41.47 -7.09 -3.43
N GLU A 99 -41.59 -8.42 -3.61
CA GLU A 99 -42.83 -9.15 -3.33
C GLU A 99 -43.05 -9.32 -1.82
N ALA A 100 -44.28 -9.05 -1.37
CA ALA A 100 -44.66 -8.95 0.03
C ALA A 100 -44.48 -10.25 0.82
N GLN A 101 -43.70 -10.19 1.90
CA GLN A 101 -43.39 -11.31 2.77
C GLN A 101 -44.57 -11.65 3.69
N ARG A 102 -45.11 -12.86 3.53
CA ARG A 102 -46.22 -13.38 4.32
C ARG A 102 -45.69 -14.02 5.61
N VAL A 103 -46.03 -13.43 6.76
CA VAL A 103 -45.58 -13.84 8.10
C VAL A 103 -46.14 -15.23 8.47
N ARG A 104 -45.31 -16.12 9.04
CA ARG A 104 -45.76 -17.43 9.57
C ARG A 104 -45.93 -17.36 11.10
N PRO A 105 -46.94 -18.02 11.70
CA PRO A 105 -47.15 -17.98 13.14
C PRO A 105 -46.32 -19.02 13.90
N VAL A 106 -46.03 -18.69 15.16
CA VAL A 106 -45.24 -19.47 16.14
C VAL A 106 -46.09 -20.48 16.90
N GLY A 107 -45.54 -21.69 17.13
CA GLY A 107 -45.86 -22.52 18.29
C GLY A 107 -45.97 -24.04 18.06
N GLY A 108 -45.23 -24.84 18.86
CA GLY A 108 -45.66 -26.22 19.20
C GLY A 108 -44.60 -27.34 19.31
N ARG A 109 -44.07 -27.56 20.54
CA ARG A 109 -43.68 -28.81 21.25
C ARG A 109 -42.91 -29.98 20.57
N ARG A 110 -41.74 -30.33 21.21
CA ARG A 110 -41.10 -31.64 21.59
C ARG A 110 -41.14 -32.84 20.58
N ALA A 111 -40.14 -33.72 20.38
CA ALA A 111 -39.07 -34.31 21.20
C ALA A 111 -38.00 -35.02 20.27
N PRO A 112 -36.97 -35.74 20.78
CA PRO A 112 -35.66 -35.97 20.15
C PRO A 112 -35.51 -37.29 19.38
N SER A 113 -34.47 -37.44 18.56
CA SER A 113 -33.86 -38.75 18.18
C SER A 113 -32.45 -38.57 17.58
N LEU A 114 -31.55 -39.45 17.99
CA LEU A 114 -30.12 -39.55 17.68
C LEU A 114 -29.81 -39.79 16.19
N LEU A 115 -28.62 -39.42 15.72
CA LEU A 115 -27.49 -40.34 15.45
C LEU A 115 -26.18 -39.56 15.14
N PRO A 116 -24.99 -40.16 15.39
CA PRO A 116 -23.71 -39.48 15.55
C PRO A 116 -22.77 -39.65 14.36
N GLY A 117 -21.71 -38.84 14.35
CA GLY A 117 -20.45 -39.16 13.67
C GLY A 117 -20.32 -38.59 12.26
N LEU A 118 -19.43 -37.61 12.12
CA LEU A 118 -18.39 -37.69 11.10
C LEU A 118 -17.22 -36.83 11.58
N ASP A 119 -16.17 -37.52 11.98
CA ASP A 119 -14.90 -36.98 12.40
C ASP A 119 -14.31 -36.03 11.34
N ALA A 120 -13.67 -34.98 11.85
CA ALA A 120 -12.80 -34.12 11.10
C ALA A 120 -11.57 -34.92 10.63
N GLU A 121 -11.14 -34.72 9.38
CA GLU A 121 -9.78 -34.97 8.93
C GLU A 121 -9.31 -33.82 8.01
N PRO A 122 -8.15 -33.19 8.28
CA PRO A 122 -7.55 -32.17 7.43
C PRO A 122 -6.49 -32.77 6.50
N ALA A 123 -6.80 -32.95 5.22
CA ALA A 123 -5.81 -33.36 4.23
C ALA A 123 -5.22 -32.13 3.52
N SER A 124 -4.00 -31.79 3.93
CA SER A 124 -3.07 -30.91 3.24
C SER A 124 -2.73 -31.50 1.86
N GLU A 125 -3.38 -31.00 0.81
CA GLU A 125 -3.09 -31.36 -0.58
C GLU A 125 -1.74 -30.74 -0.98
N ARG A 126 -0.65 -31.47 -0.73
CA ARG A 126 0.68 -31.14 -1.27
C ARG A 126 0.61 -31.21 -2.80
N ARG A 127 0.59 -30.05 -3.45
CA ARG A 127 0.72 -29.93 -4.91
C ARG A 127 1.99 -30.67 -5.37
N PRO A 128 1.94 -31.49 -6.43
CA PRO A 128 3.13 -32.20 -6.93
C PRO A 128 4.21 -31.21 -7.41
N PRO A 129 5.49 -31.62 -7.42
CA PRO A 129 6.57 -30.79 -7.93
C PRO A 129 6.35 -30.47 -9.41
N ILE A 130 6.51 -29.20 -9.78
CA ILE A 130 6.37 -28.71 -11.15
C ILE A 130 7.55 -29.21 -11.98
N ASP A 131 7.27 -29.86 -13.10
CA ASP A 131 8.28 -30.35 -14.05
C ASP A 131 8.91 -29.15 -14.80
N PRO A 132 10.26 -29.00 -14.83
CA PRO A 132 10.91 -27.84 -15.46
C PRO A 132 10.68 -27.72 -16.98
N ASP A 133 10.22 -28.77 -17.65
CA ASP A 133 9.89 -28.76 -19.08
C ASP A 133 8.48 -28.22 -19.39
N GLU A 134 7.61 -28.04 -18.38
CA GLU A 134 6.24 -27.52 -18.54
C GLU A 134 6.11 -26.00 -18.35
N ILE A 135 7.20 -25.27 -18.13
CA ILE A 135 7.17 -23.80 -17.99
C ILE A 135 7.31 -23.17 -19.39
N PRO A 136 6.25 -22.61 -19.98
CA PRO A 136 6.38 -21.86 -21.24
C PRO A 136 7.19 -20.58 -21.02
N PHE A 137 8.09 -20.26 -21.95
CA PHE A 137 8.92 -19.04 -21.97
C PHE A 137 8.08 -17.76 -22.07
#